data_AF-A0AAD8PE88-F1
#
_entry.id   AF-A0AAD8PE88-F1
#
_cell.length_a   1.000
_cell.length_b   1.000
_cell.length_c   1.000
_cell.angle_alpha   90.00
_cell.angle_beta   90.00
_cell.angle_gamma   90.00
#
_symmetry.space_group_name_H-M   'P 1'
#
loop_
_entity.id
_entity.type
_entity.pdbx_description
1 polymer ?
#
loop_
_entity_poly.entity_id
_entity_poly.type
_entity_poly.pdbx_seq_one_letter_code
_entity_poly.pdbx_strand_id
1 'polypeptide(L)'
;MVKLKKGSKRQELAKKYNIQRMVSAHKKKVKRLAKKGEAPSNRRKQPQIPNCIFKAEVLDNIKRTKQINEAHKMEEKNNRKANAARGEKDL
;
A
#
# COMPACT_ATOMS: atom_id res chain seq x y z
N MET A 1 -39.65 -15.93 30.62
CA MET A 1 -38.37 -15.29 30.22
C MET A 1 -38.28 -13.90 30.87
N VAL A 2 -37.45 -13.73 31.89
CA VAL A 2 -37.34 -12.43 32.59
C VAL A 2 -36.45 -11.50 31.78
N LYS A 3 -36.92 -10.29 31.46
CA LYS A 3 -36.14 -9.30 30.72
C LYS A 3 -35.00 -8.78 31.61
N LEU A 4 -33.76 -9.11 31.26
CA LEU A 4 -32.57 -8.59 31.95
C LEU A 4 -32.45 -7.08 31.75
N LYS A 5 -32.15 -6.37 32.83
CA LYS A 5 -31.96 -4.92 32.81
C LYS A 5 -30.73 -4.58 31.98
N LYS A 6 -30.88 -3.70 30.99
CA LYS A 6 -29.77 -3.25 30.13
C LYS A 6 -28.80 -2.41 30.96
N GLY A 7 -27.50 -2.63 30.76
CA GLY A 7 -26.45 -1.82 31.37
C GLY A 7 -26.53 -0.36 30.96
N SER A 8 -26.09 0.54 31.85
CA SER A 8 -26.04 1.97 31.58
C SER A 8 -25.00 2.28 30.48
N LYS A 9 -25.36 3.15 29.55
CA LYS A 9 -24.45 3.67 28.51
C LYS A 9 -23.61 4.86 29.00
N ARG A 10 -23.93 5.41 30.19
CA ARG A 10 -23.24 6.57 30.76
C ARG A 10 -21.79 6.21 31.01
N GLN A 11 -20.87 7.06 30.56
CA GLN A 11 -19.45 6.89 30.84
C GLN A 11 -19.09 7.70 32.08
N GLU A 12 -18.57 7.01 33.09
CA GLU A 12 -17.95 7.66 34.23
C GLU A 12 -16.68 8.39 33.80
N LEU A 13 -16.41 9.54 34.42
CA LEU A 13 -15.24 10.35 34.08
C LEU A 13 -13.93 9.58 34.31
N ALA A 14 -13.84 8.82 35.41
CA ALA A 14 -12.68 7.96 35.68
C ALA A 14 -12.42 6.98 34.53
N LYS A 15 -13.47 6.33 34.01
CA LYS A 15 -13.38 5.42 32.87
C LYS A 15 -12.95 6.16 31.59
N LYS A 16 -13.52 7.33 31.32
CA LYS A 16 -13.15 8.17 30.17
C LYS A 16 -11.65 8.50 30.17
N TYR A 17 -11.14 9.03 31.29
CA TYR A 17 -9.73 9.44 31.40
C TYR A 17 -8.78 8.23 31.40
N ASN A 18 -9.17 7.11 31.99
CA ASN A 18 -8.36 5.90 31.93
C ASN A 18 -8.24 5.36 30.50
N ILE A 19 -9.34 5.33 29.74
CA ILE A 19 -9.32 4.95 28.31
C ILE A 19 -8.38 5.87 27.53
N GLN A 20 -8.47 7.19 27.72
CA GLN A 20 -7.58 8.14 27.04
C GLN A 20 -6.10 7.89 27.35
N ARG A 21 -5.78 7.66 28.64
CA ARG A 21 -4.41 7.34 29.08
C ARG A 21 -3.91 6.05 28.42
N MET A 22 -4.71 4.98 28.45
CA MET A 22 -4.36 3.69 27.83
C MET A 22 -4.14 3.81 26.32
N VAL A 23 -5.05 4.50 25.61
CA VAL A 23 -4.93 4.71 24.17
C VAL A 23 -3.68 5.53 23.84
N SER A 24 -3.37 6.57 24.61
CA SER A 24 -2.17 7.39 24.38
C SER A 24 -0.88 6.59 24.58
N ALA A 25 -0.82 5.76 25.62
CA ALA A 25 0.31 4.87 25.89
C ALA A 25 0.47 3.82 24.78
N HIS A 26 -0.64 3.23 24.33
CA HIS A 26 -0.65 2.27 23.23
C HIS A 26 -0.13 2.89 21.92
N LYS A 27 -0.64 4.08 21.53
CA LYS A 27 -0.16 4.80 20.33
C LYS A 27 1.34 5.09 20.40
N LYS A 28 1.86 5.51 21.56
CA LYS A 28 3.30 5.72 21.77
C LYS A 28 4.10 4.42 21.62
N LYS A 29 3.60 3.30 22.16
CA LYS A 29 4.22 1.98 22.02
C LYS A 29 4.27 1.55 20.54
N VAL A 30 3.17 1.65 19.80
CA VAL A 30 3.11 1.34 18.37
C VAL A 30 4.09 2.18 17.56
N LYS A 31 4.16 3.50 17.82
CA LYS A 31 5.13 4.38 17.14
C LYS A 31 6.58 3.96 17.41
N ARG A 32 6.89 3.50 18.63
CA ARG A 32 8.21 2.99 18.99
C ARG A 32 8.54 1.68 18.26
N LEU A 33 7.61 0.74 18.22
CA LEU A 33 7.76 -0.54 17.49
C LEU A 33 7.94 -0.32 15.98
N ALA A 34 7.19 0.61 15.40
CA ALA A 34 7.31 0.99 13.99
C ALA A 34 8.69 1.57 13.66
N LYS A 35 9.23 2.45 14.53
CA LYS A 35 10.59 3.01 14.35
C LYS A 35 11.69 1.95 14.46
N LYS A 36 11.50 0.94 15.31
CA LYS A 36 12.46 -0.16 15.48
C LYS A 36 12.45 -1.17 14.33
N GLY A 37 11.50 -1.07 13.40
CA GLY A 37 11.32 -2.08 12.35
C GLY A 37 10.77 -3.43 12.84
N GLU A 38 10.43 -3.53 14.13
CA GLU A 38 9.75 -4.69 14.74
C GLU A 38 8.27 -4.78 14.37
N ALA A 39 7.71 -3.69 13.82
CA ALA A 39 6.37 -3.74 13.25
C ALA A 39 6.42 -4.57 11.95
N PRO A 40 5.50 -5.54 11.75
CA PRO A 40 5.44 -6.29 10.51
C PRO A 40 5.32 -5.30 9.37
N SER A 41 6.33 -5.29 8.50
CA SER A 41 6.28 -4.55 7.24
C SER A 41 5.07 -5.10 6.50
N ASN A 42 3.97 -4.34 6.49
CA ASN A 42 2.82 -4.61 5.64
C ASN A 42 3.21 -4.33 4.20
N ARG A 43 4.16 -5.10 3.64
CA ARG A 43 4.30 -5.26 2.19
C ARG A 43 3.02 -5.93 1.76
N ARG A 44 2.01 -5.11 1.45
CA ARG A 44 0.73 -5.58 0.95
C ARG A 44 1.02 -6.37 -0.31
N LYS A 45 0.82 -7.69 -0.24
CA LYS A 45 0.79 -8.52 -1.44
C LYS A 45 -0.35 -7.97 -2.29
N GLN A 46 -0.06 -7.68 -3.55
CA GLN A 46 -1.11 -7.25 -4.46
C GLN A 46 -2.16 -8.37 -4.51
N PRO A 47 -3.45 -8.05 -4.36
CA PRO A 47 -4.49 -9.05 -4.47
C PRO A 47 -4.44 -9.67 -5.87
N GLN A 48 -4.68 -10.98 -5.94
CA GLN A 48 -4.73 -11.67 -7.22
C GLN A 48 -5.98 -11.22 -8.01
N ILE A 49 -5.88 -11.27 -9.34
CA ILE A 49 -7.04 -11.05 -10.21
C ILE A 49 -8.10 -12.11 -9.86
N PRO A 50 -9.29 -11.70 -9.39
CA PRO A 50 -10.36 -12.62 -9.03
C PRO A 50 -10.76 -13.52 -10.20
N ASN A 51 -11.41 -14.66 -9.92
CA ASN A 51 -11.97 -15.51 -10.98
C ASN A 51 -13.24 -14.84 -11.55
N CYS A 52 -13.08 -14.05 -12.59
CA CYS A 52 -14.16 -13.36 -13.30
C CYS A 52 -14.21 -13.78 -14.78
N ILE A 53 -15.34 -13.52 -15.44
CA ILE A 53 -15.56 -13.86 -16.86
C ILE A 53 -14.53 -13.24 -17.83
N PHE A 54 -13.92 -12.11 -17.44
CA PHE A 54 -12.93 -11.40 -18.25
C PHE A 54 -11.48 -11.71 -17.86
N LYS A 55 -11.23 -12.68 -16.97
CA LYS A 55 -9.88 -12.92 -16.43
C LYS A 55 -8.85 -13.18 -17.53
N ALA A 56 -9.22 -13.93 -18.56
CA ALA A 56 -8.34 -14.21 -19.70
C ALA A 56 -8.01 -12.92 -20.49
N GLU A 57 -9.04 -12.16 -20.86
CA GLU A 57 -8.89 -10.90 -21.60
C GLU A 57 -8.07 -9.86 -20.82
N VAL A 58 -8.29 -9.75 -19.51
CA VAL A 58 -7.53 -8.86 -18.63
C VAL A 58 -6.06 -9.26 -18.62
N LEU A 59 -5.75 -10.56 -18.50
CA LEU A 59 -4.36 -11.04 -18.51
C LEU A 59 -3.68 -10.79 -19.85
N ASP A 60 -4.39 -10.97 -20.96
CA ASP A 60 -3.83 -10.75 -22.28
C ASP A 60 -3.60 -9.27 -22.59
N ASN A 61 -4.51 -8.40 -22.15
CA ASN A 61 -4.32 -6.95 -22.24
C ASN A 61 -3.11 -6.49 -21.41
N ILE A 62 -2.94 -7.00 -20.19
CA ILE A 62 -1.77 -6.69 -19.35
C ILE A 62 -0.47 -7.07 -20.07
N LYS A 63 -0.42 -8.25 -20.72
CA LYS A 63 0.76 -8.69 -21.48
C LYS A 63 1.04 -7.77 -22.67
N ARG A 64 0.03 -7.43 -23.48
CA ARG A 64 0.17 -6.53 -24.63
C ARG A 64 0.67 -5.16 -24.20
N THR A 65 0.05 -4.56 -23.19
CA THR A 65 0.46 -3.25 -22.65
C THR A 65 1.91 -3.29 -22.15
N LYS A 66 2.32 -4.38 -21.50
CA LYS A 66 3.70 -4.54 -21.03
C LYS A 66 4.70 -4.54 -22.20
N GLN A 67 4.42 -5.29 -23.27
CA GLN A 67 5.27 -5.35 -24.46
C GLN A 67 5.42 -3.99 -25.14
N ILE A 68 4.32 -3.26 -25.32
CA ILE A 68 4.32 -1.92 -25.92
C ILE A 68 5.19 -0.96 -25.09
N ASN A 69 5.01 -0.97 -23.77
CA ASN A 69 5.78 -0.11 -22.87
C ASN A 69 7.28 -0.46 -22.86
N GLU A 70 7.63 -1.74 -22.94
CA GLU A 70 9.02 -2.19 -23.01
C GLU A 70 9.68 -1.78 -24.33
N ALA A 71 8.98 -1.93 -25.45
CA ALA A 71 9.45 -1.48 -26.76
C ALA A 71 9.71 0.04 -26.77
N HIS A 72 8.74 0.84 -26.32
CA HIS A 72 8.87 2.29 -26.23
C HIS A 72 10.06 2.72 -25.35
N LYS A 73 10.24 2.06 -24.20
CA LYS A 73 11.36 2.34 -23.28
C LYS A 73 12.73 2.01 -23.91
N MET A 74 12.81 0.96 -24.73
CA MET A 74 14.03 0.61 -25.45
C MET A 74 14.34 1.61 -26.56
N GLU A 75 13.33 2.05 -27.31
CA GLU A 75 13.47 3.10 -28.33
C GLU A 75 13.95 4.42 -27.72
N GLU A 76 13.33 4.87 -26.63
CA GLU A 76 13.78 6.07 -25.89
C GLU A 76 15.22 5.95 -25.42
N LYS A 77 15.62 4.79 -24.90
CA LYS A 77 16.99 4.54 -24.45
C LYS A 77 17.99 4.59 -25.62
N ASN A 78 17.62 4.02 -26.77
CA ASN A 78 18.45 4.05 -27.96
C ASN A 78 18.58 5.46 -28.53
N ASN A 79 17.49 6.23 -28.58
CA ASN A 79 17.49 7.63 -29.01
C ASN A 79 18.35 8.50 -28.08
N ARG A 80 18.27 8.30 -26.76
CA ARG A 80 19.14 9.00 -25.79
C ARG A 80 20.62 8.66 -26.00
N LYS A 81 20.96 7.39 -26.25
CA LYS A 81 22.34 6.98 -26.55
C LYS A 81 22.84 7.56 -27.87
N ALA A 82 22.02 7.54 -28.92
CA ALA A 82 22.36 8.10 -30.22
C ALA A 82 22.58 9.61 -30.15
N ASN A 83 21.76 10.34 -29.39
CA ASN A 83 21.93 11.77 -29.16
C ASN A 83 23.17 12.08 -28.34
N ALA A 84 23.49 11.28 -27.31
CA ALA A 84 24.72 11.43 -26.54
C ALA A 84 25.98 11.21 -27.41
N ALA A 85 25.98 10.18 -28.27
CA ALA A 85 27.08 9.90 -29.18
C ALA A 85 27.24 10.93 -30.31
N ARG A 86 26.18 11.68 -30.66
CA ARG A 86 26.25 12.80 -31.60
C ARG A 86 26.87 14.03 -30.95
N GLY A 87 26.48 14.37 -29.72
CA GLY A 87 27.04 15.51 -28.99
C GLY A 87 28.53 15.36 -28.61
N GLU A 88 29.07 14.15 -28.59
CA GLU A 88 30.50 13.89 -28.33
C GLU A 88 31.40 14.03 -29.58
N LYS A 89 30.82 14.08 -30.79
CA LYS A 89 31.55 14.28 -32.06
C LYS A 89 31.65 15.75 -32.48
N ASP A 90 30.93 16.64 -31.81
CA ASP A 90 30.87 18.08 -32.12
C ASP A 90 31.78 18.91 -31.18
N LEU A 91 32.70 18.27 -30.45
CA LEU A 91 33.78 18.84 -29.63
C LEU A 91 35.14 18.41 -30.18
#